data_AF-A0AAW8JAC8-F1
#
_entry.id   AF-A0AAW8JAC8-F1
#
_cell.length_a   1.000
_cell.length_b   1.000
_cell.length_c   1.000
_cell.angle_alpha   90.00
_cell.angle_beta   90.00
_cell.angle_gamma   90.00
#
_symmetry.space_group_name_H-M   'P 1'
#
loop_
_entity.id
_entity.type
_entity.pdbx_description
1 polymer ?
#
loop_
_entity_poly.entity_id
_entity_poly.type
_entity_poly.pdbx_seq_one_letter_code
_entity_poly.pdbx_strand_id
1 'polypeptide(L)'
;MKSIRLTTEERQFILARREKIAQKLALEKFQEKALDVANRWVKWSKKNGEGLTFSTFVNSFNYQDGDGEQIYAAVQVILGAVYKVGWNP
;
A
#
# COMPACT_ATOMS: atom_id res chain seq x y z
N MET A 1 11.49 -39.31 8.93
CA MET A 1 11.41 -38.32 7.82
C MET A 1 12.72 -38.34 7.06
N LYS A 2 12.71 -38.62 5.75
CA LYS A 2 13.92 -38.50 4.90
C LYS A 2 14.26 -37.02 4.76
N SER A 3 15.39 -36.59 5.29
CA SER A 3 15.94 -35.26 5.02
C SER A 3 16.39 -35.24 3.56
N ILE A 4 15.69 -34.49 2.71
CA ILE A 4 16.14 -34.24 1.33
C ILE A 4 17.28 -33.22 1.43
N ARG A 5 18.51 -33.67 1.15
CA ARG A 5 19.66 -32.78 0.99
C ARG A 5 19.55 -32.12 -0.37
N LEU A 6 19.09 -30.87 -0.36
CA LEU A 6 19.08 -30.01 -1.55
C LEU A 6 20.51 -29.62 -1.93
N THR A 7 20.79 -29.57 -3.22
CA THR A 7 22.01 -28.92 -3.72
C THR A 7 21.96 -27.42 -3.45
N THR A 8 23.10 -26.74 -3.54
CA THR A 8 23.16 -25.28 -3.37
C THR A 8 22.28 -24.56 -4.40
N GLU A 9 22.25 -25.03 -5.64
CA GLU A 9 21.44 -24.47 -6.74
C GLU A 9 19.95 -24.65 -6.49
N GLU A 10 19.52 -25.86 -6.08
CA GLU A 10 18.11 -26.13 -5.73
C GLU A 10 17.65 -25.28 -4.55
N ARG A 11 18.53 -25.08 -3.55
CA ARG A 11 18.26 -24.20 -2.41
C ARG A 11 18.08 -22.75 -2.87
N GLN A 12 18.98 -22.24 -3.71
CA GLN A 12 18.89 -20.87 -4.23
C GLN A 12 17.61 -20.67 -5.06
N PHE A 13 17.25 -21.64 -5.90
CA PHE A 13 16.01 -21.61 -6.68
C PHE A 13 14.77 -21.55 -5.79
N ILE A 14 14.71 -22.38 -4.74
CA ILE A 14 13.60 -22.38 -3.78
C ILE A 14 13.52 -21.05 -3.02
N LEU A 15 14.66 -20.50 -2.57
CA LEU A 15 14.70 -19.22 -1.86
C LEU A 15 14.23 -18.07 -2.75
N ALA A 16 14.74 -17.97 -3.98
CA ALA A 16 14.32 -16.95 -4.94
C ALA A 16 12.82 -17.04 -5.25
N ARG A 17 12.28 -18.26 -5.39
CA ARG A 17 10.83 -18.45 -5.58
C ARG A 17 10.03 -17.99 -4.37
N ARG A 18 10.49 -18.28 -3.15
CA ARG A 18 9.83 -17.85 -1.90
C ARG A 18 9.86 -16.33 -1.75
N GLU A 19 10.98 -15.69 -2.04
CA GLU A 19 11.10 -14.23 -2.04
C GLU A 19 10.14 -13.58 -3.04
N LYS A 20 10.06 -14.11 -4.27
CA LYS A 20 9.12 -13.61 -5.28
C LYS A 20 7.66 -13.73 -4.82
N ILE A 21 7.29 -14.83 -4.18
CA ILE A 21 5.94 -15.02 -3.62
C ILE A 21 5.70 -14.03 -2.47
N ALA A 22 6.66 -13.87 -1.57
CA ALA A 22 6.54 -12.95 -0.44
C ALA A 22 6.40 -11.49 -0.91
N GLN A 23 7.19 -11.08 -1.91
CA GLN A 23 7.09 -9.75 -2.52
C GLN A 23 5.72 -9.53 -3.17
N LYS A 24 5.19 -10.52 -3.90
CA LYS A 24 3.86 -10.44 -4.50
C LYS A 24 2.77 -10.25 -3.44
N LEU A 25 2.80 -11.06 -2.38
CA LEU A 25 1.83 -10.96 -1.29
C LEU A 25 1.95 -9.63 -0.52
N ALA A 26 3.17 -9.12 -0.33
CA ALA A 26 3.40 -7.83 0.29
C ALA A 26 2.85 -6.68 -0.57
N LEU A 27 3.03 -6.77 -1.90
CA LEU A 27 2.48 -5.80 -2.85
C LEU A 27 0.94 -5.82 -2.84
N GLU A 28 0.32 -7.00 -2.89
CA GLU A 28 -1.15 -7.14 -2.83
C GLU A 28 -1.71 -6.50 -1.54
N LYS A 29 -1.10 -6.80 -0.38
CA LYS A 29 -1.49 -6.19 0.90
C LYS A 29 -1.31 -4.67 0.90
N PHE A 30 -0.23 -4.17 0.33
CA PHE A 30 0.02 -2.75 0.22
C PHE A 30 -1.03 -2.05 -0.66
N GLN A 31 -1.40 -2.67 -1.79
CA GLN A 31 -2.43 -2.16 -2.68
C GLN A 31 -3.80 -2.08 -1.99
N GLU A 32 -4.21 -3.15 -1.31
CA GLU A 32 -5.46 -3.19 -0.55
C GLU A 32 -5.48 -2.09 0.53
N LYS A 33 -4.38 -1.95 1.28
CA LYS A 33 -4.21 -0.93 2.31
C LYS A 33 -4.34 0.48 1.72
N ALA A 34 -3.64 0.77 0.62
CA ALA A 34 -3.67 2.08 -0.02
C ALA A 34 -5.09 2.46 -0.49
N LEU A 35 -5.83 1.51 -1.08
CA LEU A 35 -7.21 1.73 -1.52
C LEU A 35 -8.16 1.98 -0.34
N ASP A 36 -8.06 1.20 0.73
CA ASP A 36 -8.85 1.39 1.95
C ASP A 36 -8.58 2.77 2.57
N VAL A 37 -7.30 3.12 2.73
CA VAL A 37 -6.90 4.41 3.30
C VAL A 37 -7.36 5.58 2.44
N ALA A 38 -7.22 5.50 1.11
CA ALA A 38 -7.73 6.52 0.20
C ALA A 38 -9.23 6.77 0.43
N ASN A 39 -10.02 5.68 0.48
CA ASN A 39 -11.46 5.77 0.68
C ASN A 39 -11.82 6.37 2.05
N ARG A 40 -11.17 5.91 3.12
CA ARG A 40 -11.39 6.43 4.48
C ARG A 40 -11.02 7.91 4.57
N TRP A 41 -9.89 8.30 4.00
CA TRP A 41 -9.41 9.67 4.07
C TRP A 41 -10.27 10.64 3.27
N VAL A 42 -10.71 10.27 2.07
CA VAL A 42 -11.66 11.08 1.29
C VAL A 42 -12.98 11.28 2.03
N LYS A 43 -13.54 10.21 2.62
CA LYS A 43 -14.78 10.32 3.41
C LYS A 43 -14.60 11.20 4.64
N TRP A 44 -13.49 11.04 5.35
CA TRP A 44 -13.14 11.87 6.51
C TRP A 44 -12.96 13.34 6.10
N SER A 45 -12.24 13.62 5.02
CA SER A 45 -12.01 14.99 4.52
C SER A 45 -13.34 15.67 4.18
N LYS A 46 -14.22 14.98 3.44
CA LYS A 46 -15.58 15.48 3.14
C LYS A 46 -16.41 15.78 4.39
N LYS A 47 -16.29 14.96 5.43
CA LYS A 47 -17.02 15.13 6.69
C LYS A 47 -16.51 16.32 7.50
N ASN A 48 -15.19 16.56 7.51
CA ASN A 48 -14.56 17.56 8.38
C ASN A 48 -14.26 18.89 7.65
N GLY A 49 -14.43 18.95 6.33
CA GLY A 49 -14.12 20.15 5.53
C GLY A 49 -12.62 20.41 5.40
N GLU A 50 -11.77 19.44 5.73
CA GLU A 50 -10.31 19.58 5.64
C GLU A 50 -9.78 19.09 4.28
N GLY A 51 -8.70 19.71 3.81
CA GLY A 51 -8.07 19.39 2.52
C GLY A 51 -7.27 18.09 2.52
N LEU A 52 -7.03 17.54 1.33
CA LEU A 52 -6.25 16.31 1.14
C LEU A 52 -4.73 16.61 1.05
N THR A 53 -4.16 17.12 2.15
CA THR A 53 -2.71 17.43 2.27
C THR A 53 -1.97 16.43 3.16
N PHE A 54 -0.64 16.36 3.05
CA PHE A 54 0.18 15.48 3.90
C PHE A 54 0.07 15.84 5.38
N SER A 55 0.09 17.13 5.71
CA SER A 55 -0.10 17.58 7.09
C SER A 55 -1.44 17.12 7.65
N THR A 56 -2.52 17.27 6.89
CA THR A 56 -3.84 16.78 7.30
C THR A 56 -3.88 15.26 7.41
N PHE A 57 -3.19 14.54 6.53
CA PHE A 57 -3.11 13.08 6.56
C PHE A 57 -2.44 12.54 7.84
N VAL A 58 -1.35 13.16 8.26
CA VAL A 58 -0.59 12.74 9.46
C VAL A 58 -1.17 13.32 10.74
N ASN A 59 -1.55 14.59 10.76
CA ASN A 59 -1.89 15.30 12.00
C ASN A 59 -3.39 15.22 12.34
N SER A 60 -4.27 15.38 11.35
CA SER A 60 -5.73 15.44 11.58
C SER A 60 -6.41 14.09 11.37
N PHE A 61 -6.18 13.48 10.20
CA PHE A 61 -6.64 12.12 9.89
C PHE A 61 -5.91 11.07 10.73
N ASN A 62 -4.74 11.43 11.26
CA ASN A 62 -3.99 10.68 12.26
C ASN A 62 -3.56 9.28 11.76
N TYR A 63 -2.95 9.22 10.57
CA TYR A 63 -2.35 7.98 10.09
C TYR A 63 -1.08 7.65 10.86
N GLN A 64 -1.08 6.56 11.64
CA GLN A 64 -0.02 6.22 12.61
C GLN A 64 0.86 5.03 12.22
N ASP A 65 0.59 4.37 11.08
CA ASP A 65 1.41 3.24 10.67
C ASP A 65 2.77 3.71 10.11
N GLY A 66 3.81 2.89 10.30
CA GLY A 66 5.19 3.23 9.91
C GLY A 66 5.45 3.39 8.41
N ASP A 67 4.44 3.16 7.57
CA ASP A 67 4.46 3.31 6.11
C ASP A 67 3.70 4.56 5.63
N GLY A 68 3.51 5.56 6.50
CA GLY A 68 2.73 6.77 6.22
C GLY A 68 3.16 7.54 4.97
N GLU A 69 4.45 7.64 4.69
CA GLU A 69 4.95 8.29 3.47
C GLU A 69 4.58 7.51 2.21
N GLN A 70 4.80 6.19 2.21
CA GLN A 70 4.51 5.32 1.06
C GLN A 70 3.00 5.27 0.79
N ILE A 71 2.20 5.15 1.85
CA ILE A 71 0.74 5.12 1.73
C ILE A 71 0.22 6.47 1.26
N TYR A 72 0.70 7.59 1.82
CA TYR A 72 0.31 8.90 1.31
C TYR A 72 0.63 9.07 -0.17
N ALA A 73 1.84 8.69 -0.60
CA ALA A 73 2.24 8.75 -2.01
C ALA A 73 1.32 7.88 -2.89
N ALA A 74 1.01 6.66 -2.48
CA ALA A 74 0.09 5.78 -3.21
C ALA A 74 -1.32 6.37 -3.30
N VAL A 75 -1.84 6.94 -2.21
CA VAL A 75 -3.15 7.59 -2.18
C VAL A 75 -3.20 8.79 -3.12
N GLN A 76 -2.15 9.62 -3.18
CA GLN A 76 -2.07 10.73 -4.14
C GLN A 76 -2.15 10.26 -5.59
N VAL A 77 -1.49 9.14 -5.93
CA VAL A 77 -1.58 8.54 -7.27
C VAL A 77 -3.00 8.06 -7.57
N ILE A 78 -3.66 7.39 -6.61
CA ILE A 78 -5.06 6.93 -6.74
C ILE A 78 -5.98 8.12 -7.00
N LEU A 79 -5.92 9.16 -6.17
CA LEU A 79 -6.77 10.35 -6.30
C LEU A 79 -6.50 11.10 -7.61
N GLY A 80 -5.22 11.25 -7.99
CA GLY A 80 -4.83 11.86 -9.25
C GLY A 80 -5.33 11.08 -10.47
N ALA A 81 -5.35 9.76 -10.41
CA ALA A 81 -5.92 8.93 -11.48
C ALA A 81 -7.44 9.13 -11.61
N VAL A 82 -8.16 9.22 -10.48
CA VAL A 82 -9.61 9.50 -10.47
C VAL A 82 -9.92 10.89 -11.06
N TYR A 83 -9.13 11.90 -10.72
CA TYR A 83 -9.30 13.25 -11.29
C TYR A 83 -9.11 13.25 -12.82
N LYS A 84 -8.09 12.51 -13.31
CA LYS A 84 -7.79 12.42 -14.75
C LYS A 84 -8.88 11.72 -15.58
N VAL A 85 -9.66 10.81 -14.99
CA VAL A 85 -10.77 10.15 -15.71
C VAL A 85 -12.04 11.03 -15.78
N GLY A 86 -11.94 12.31 -15.39
CA GLY A 86 -13.02 13.29 -15.53
C GLY A 86 -13.99 13.31 -14.36
N TRP A 87 -13.66 12.68 -13.23
CA TRP A 87 -14.44 12.83 -12.02
C TRP A 87 -14.07 14.15 -11.33
N ASN A 88 -15.01 15.10 -11.38
CA ASN A 88 -14.94 16.37 -10.65
C ASN A 88 -15.97 16.31 -9.51
N PRO A 89 -15.53 16.31 -8.23
CA PRO A 89 -16.44 16.21 -7.08
C PRO A 89 -17.34 17.42 -6.89
#